data_AF-A0A9D8S1T7-F1
#
_entry.id   AF-A0A9D8S1T7-F1
#
_cell.length_a   1.000
_cell.length_b   1.000
_cell.length_c   1.000
_cell.angle_alpha   90.00
_cell.angle_beta   90.00
_cell.angle_gamma   90.00
#
_symmetry.space_group_name_H-M   'P 1'
#
loop_
_entity.id
_entity.type
_entity.pdbx_description
1 polymer ?
#
loop_
_entity_poly.entity_id
_entity_poly.type
_entity_poly.pdbx_seq_one_letter_code
_entity_poly.pdbx_strand_id
1 'polypeptide(L)'
;MHTMINVMELFLVNIVEICTIILESFGVAILVFTAVQCFFHWIKHDFKIRLDLAQGIALSLEFKMGSEVLRTVIVREWEELGILGLTILLRGILTFLIHWEIKHEKEALEKKDCQP
;
A
#
# COMPACT_ATOMS: atom_id res chain seq x y z
N MET A 1 -27.14 22.94 -23.52
CA MET A 1 -27.04 22.19 -22.25
C MET A 1 -26.19 20.92 -22.40
N HIS A 2 -26.46 20.04 -23.38
CA HIS A 2 -25.64 18.82 -23.61
C HIS A 2 -24.14 19.08 -23.80
N THR A 3 -23.75 20.12 -24.55
CA THR A 3 -22.33 20.46 -24.77
C THR A 3 -21.61 20.89 -23.48
N MET A 4 -22.30 21.56 -22.56
CA MET A 4 -21.71 22.02 -21.29
C MET A 4 -21.46 20.84 -20.34
N ILE A 5 -22.37 19.87 -20.32
CA ILE A 5 -22.24 18.65 -19.51
C ILE A 5 -21.05 17.82 -20.00
N ASN A 6 -20.95 17.61 -21.32
CA ASN A 6 -19.86 16.81 -21.90
C ASN A 6 -18.48 17.44 -21.66
N VAL A 7 -18.38 18.77 -21.71
CA VAL A 7 -17.15 19.50 -21.35
C VAL A 7 -16.80 19.35 -19.87
N MET A 8 -17.79 19.39 -18.98
CA MET A 8 -17.58 19.16 -17.54
C MET A 8 -17.12 17.73 -17.24
N GLU A 9 -17.71 16.73 -17.89
CA GLU A 9 -17.31 15.33 -17.74
C GLU A 9 -15.87 15.11 -18.21
N LEU A 10 -15.51 15.65 -19.39
CA LEU A 10 -14.17 15.51 -19.94
C LEU A 10 -13.11 16.18 -19.06
N PHE A 11 -13.44 17.33 -18.47
CA PHE A 11 -12.59 18.02 -17.52
C PHE A 11 -12.39 17.22 -16.22
N LEU A 12 -13.46 16.62 -15.70
CA LEU A 12 -13.44 15.81 -14.49
C LEU A 12 -12.63 14.52 -14.68
N VAL A 13 -12.82 13.82 -15.80
CA VAL A 13 -12.03 12.64 -16.18
C VAL A 13 -10.54 12.98 -16.23
N ASN A 14 -10.18 14.07 -16.90
CA ASN A 14 -8.79 14.48 -17.04
C ASN A 14 -8.14 14.84 -15.69
N ILE A 15 -8.85 15.54 -14.80
CA ILE A 15 -8.35 15.85 -13.45
C ILE A 15 -8.10 14.56 -12.66
N VAL A 16 -9.04 13.63 -12.70
CA VAL A 16 -8.96 12.39 -11.93
C VAL A 16 -7.84 11.50 -12.43
N GLU A 17 -7.65 11.42 -13.75
CA GLU A 17 -6.53 10.70 -14.35
C GLU A 17 -5.19 11.27 -13.88
N ILE A 18 -5.03 12.60 -13.90
CA ILE A 18 -3.83 13.28 -13.40
C ILE A 18 -3.62 12.97 -11.90
N CYS A 19 -4.66 13.08 -11.08
CA CYS A 19 -4.58 12.77 -9.65
C CYS A 19 -4.20 11.30 -9.40
N THR A 20 -4.73 10.38 -10.19
CA THR A 20 -4.43 8.94 -10.10
C THR A 20 -2.94 8.68 -10.36
N ILE A 21 -2.39 9.26 -11.42
CA ILE A 21 -0.97 9.13 -11.77
C ILE A 21 -0.07 9.71 -10.68
N ILE A 22 -0.45 10.86 -10.11
CA ILE A 22 0.30 11.50 -9.02
C ILE A 22 0.29 10.61 -7.77
N LEU A 23 -0.88 10.12 -7.35
CA LEU A 23 -1.00 9.26 -6.16
C LEU A 23 -0.25 7.93 -6.34
N GLU A 24 -0.31 7.33 -7.52
CA GLU A 24 0.45 6.12 -7.84
C GLU A 24 1.96 6.38 -7.74
N SER A 25 2.42 7.51 -8.29
CA SER A 25 3.83 7.92 -8.22
C SER A 25 4.31 8.09 -6.78
N PHE A 26 3.50 8.70 -5.91
CA PHE A 26 3.82 8.83 -4.48
C PHE A 26 3.88 7.47 -3.78
N GLY A 27 2.91 6.58 -4.03
CA GLY A 27 2.91 5.23 -3.48
C GLY A 27 4.17 4.46 -3.84
N VAL A 28 4.55 4.47 -5.12
CA VAL A 28 5.78 3.83 -5.60
C VAL A 28 7.03 4.48 -5.02
N ALA A 29 7.10 5.80 -4.97
CA ALA A 29 8.25 6.52 -4.42
C ALA A 29 8.50 6.17 -2.95
N ILE A 30 7.45 6.14 -2.12
CA ILE A 30 7.52 5.77 -0.71
C ILE A 30 7.96 4.31 -0.57
N LEU A 31 7.36 3.38 -1.34
CA LEU A 31 7.72 1.97 -1.33
C LEU A 31 9.21 1.77 -1.61
N VAL A 32 9.72 2.40 -2.68
CA VAL A 32 11.12 2.30 -3.09
C VAL A 32 12.03 2.92 -2.04
N PHE A 33 11.68 4.08 -1.49
CA PHE A 33 12.46 4.74 -0.46
C PHE A 33 12.59 3.88 0.80
N THR A 34 11.48 3.34 1.32
CA THR A 34 11.48 2.43 2.47
C THR A 34 12.28 1.16 2.17
N ALA A 35 12.12 0.56 0.98
CA ALA A 35 12.86 -0.65 0.60
C ALA A 35 14.37 -0.41 0.59
N VAL A 36 14.82 0.71 0.01
CA VAL A 36 16.24 1.11 -0.01
C VAL A 36 16.75 1.33 1.41
N GLN A 37 16.00 2.09 2.21
CA GLN A 37 16.41 2.40 3.58
C GLN A 37 16.52 1.13 4.43
N CYS A 38 15.57 0.21 4.31
CA CYS A 38 15.60 -1.10 4.97
C CYS A 38 16.78 -1.97 4.49
N PHE A 39 17.10 -1.96 3.19
CA PHE A 39 18.24 -2.68 2.65
C PHE A 39 19.58 -2.19 3.24
N PHE A 40 19.76 -0.86 3.33
CA PHE A 40 20.94 -0.28 3.97
C PHE A 40 21.03 -0.61 5.47
N HIS A 41 19.90 -0.56 6.18
CA HIS A 41 19.85 -0.88 7.61
C HIS A 41 20.07 -2.39 7.86
N TRP A 42 19.62 -3.25 6.95
CA TRP A 42 19.77 -4.72 7.03
C TRP A 42 21.22 -5.14 6.95
N ILE A 43 22.00 -4.50 6.06
CA ILE A 43 23.45 -4.65 6.01
C ILE A 43 24.13 -4.29 7.34
N LYS A 44 23.50 -3.43 8.15
CA LYS A 44 24.00 -2.97 9.44
C LYS A 44 23.56 -3.85 10.64
N HIS A 45 22.83 -4.94 10.38
CA HIS A 45 22.47 -6.00 11.35
C HIS A 45 21.61 -5.56 12.55
N ASP A 46 20.68 -4.63 12.33
CA ASP A 46 19.75 -4.12 13.35
C ASP A 46 18.38 -4.84 13.30
N PHE A 47 17.84 -5.28 14.44
CA PHE A 47 16.59 -6.07 14.49
C PHE A 47 15.31 -5.22 14.32
N LYS A 48 15.39 -3.88 14.35
CA LYS A 48 14.24 -2.96 14.28
C LYS A 48 13.64 -2.76 12.87
N ILE A 49 14.24 -3.36 11.85
CA ILE A 49 13.96 -3.10 10.42
C ILE A 49 12.57 -3.58 10.01
N ARG A 50 12.08 -4.67 10.61
CA ARG A 50 10.80 -5.27 10.21
C ARG A 50 9.60 -4.35 10.46
N LEU A 51 9.64 -3.56 11.54
CA LEU A 51 8.56 -2.64 11.90
C LEU A 51 8.50 -1.46 10.92
N ASP A 52 9.66 -0.88 10.59
CA ASP A 52 9.79 0.25 9.68
C ASP A 52 9.42 -0.13 8.24
N LEU A 53 9.86 -1.33 7.80
CA LEU A 53 9.45 -1.92 6.52
C LEU A 53 7.95 -2.13 6.44
N ALA A 54 7.34 -2.75 7.47
CA ALA A 54 5.90 -3.00 7.49
C ALA A 54 5.11 -1.69 7.44
N GLN A 55 5.58 -0.64 8.13
CA GLN A 55 4.95 0.67 8.13
C GLN A 55 5.04 1.37 6.76
N GLY A 56 6.19 1.34 6.09
CA GLY A 56 6.32 1.94 4.75
C GLY A 56 5.59 1.15 3.65
N ILE A 57 5.55 -0.18 3.75
CA ILE A 57 4.71 -1.02 2.89
C ILE A 57 3.24 -0.70 3.13
N ALA A 58 2.80 -0.55 4.37
CA ALA A 58 1.43 -0.13 4.67
C ALA A 58 1.14 1.24 4.07
N LEU A 59 1.99 2.25 4.27
CA LEU A 59 1.74 3.59 3.75
C LEU A 59 1.67 3.65 2.21
N SER A 60 2.66 3.07 1.52
CA SER A 60 2.71 3.06 0.05
C SER A 60 1.45 2.42 -0.56
N LEU A 61 0.97 1.37 0.07
CA LEU A 61 -0.17 0.63 -0.41
C LEU A 61 -1.46 1.43 -0.10
N GLU A 62 -1.51 2.29 0.94
CA GLU A 62 -2.69 3.15 1.24
C GLU A 62 -2.86 4.18 0.14
N PHE A 63 -1.75 4.79 -0.29
CA PHE A 63 -1.73 5.66 -1.46
C PHE A 63 -2.16 4.92 -2.73
N LYS A 64 -1.68 3.69 -2.94
CA LYS A 64 -2.08 2.88 -4.10
C LYS A 64 -3.58 2.59 -4.12
N MET A 65 -4.17 2.24 -2.97
CA MET A 65 -5.63 2.07 -2.85
C MET A 65 -6.39 3.36 -3.11
N GLY A 66 -5.92 4.49 -2.58
CA GLY A 66 -6.54 5.79 -2.81
C GLY A 66 -6.59 6.14 -4.30
N SER A 67 -5.51 5.82 -5.04
CA SER A 67 -5.41 6.00 -6.50
C SER A 67 -6.48 5.19 -7.24
N GLU A 68 -6.61 3.92 -6.87
CA GLU A 68 -7.50 2.96 -7.54
C GLU A 68 -8.98 3.24 -7.19
N VAL A 69 -9.28 3.71 -5.98
CA VAL A 69 -10.61 4.23 -5.61
C VAL A 69 -10.95 5.50 -6.40
N LEU A 70 -10.00 6.42 -6.57
CA LEU A 70 -10.24 7.66 -7.33
C LEU A 70 -10.66 7.36 -8.78
N ARG A 71 -10.06 6.34 -9.40
CA ARG A 71 -10.39 5.88 -10.75
C ARG A 71 -11.83 5.36 -10.85
N THR A 72 -12.26 4.57 -9.86
CA THR A 72 -13.59 3.93 -9.87
C THR A 72 -14.75 4.85 -9.48
N VAL A 73 -14.47 6.01 -8.87
CA VAL A 73 -15.51 7.06 -8.67
C VAL A 73 -16.04 7.56 -10.01
N ILE A 74 -15.19 7.59 -11.05
CA ILE A 74 -15.51 8.13 -12.38
C ILE A 74 -15.94 7.01 -13.32
N VAL A 75 -15.14 5.94 -13.41
CA VAL A 75 -15.40 4.81 -14.29
C VAL A 75 -15.85 3.64 -13.42
N ARG A 76 -17.17 3.54 -13.22
CA ARG A 76 -17.77 2.55 -12.33
C ARG A 76 -17.89 1.20 -13.04
N GLU A 77 -16.77 0.63 -13.50
CA GLU A 77 -16.74 -0.68 -14.16
C GLU A 77 -16.71 -1.80 -13.11
N TRP A 78 -17.56 -2.81 -13.28
CA TRP A 78 -17.63 -3.96 -12.38
C TRP A 78 -16.32 -4.77 -12.31
N GLU A 79 -15.52 -4.75 -13.39
CA GLU A 79 -14.21 -5.40 -13.44
C GLU A 79 -13.15 -4.66 -12.60
N GLU A 80 -13.13 -3.33 -12.64
CA GLU A 80 -12.19 -2.52 -11.83
C GLU A 80 -12.48 -2.65 -10.34
N LEU A 81 -13.76 -2.74 -9.95
CA LEU A 81 -14.18 -3.01 -8.56
C LEU A 81 -13.71 -4.39 -8.07
N GLY A 82 -13.62 -5.39 -8.95
CA GLY A 82 -13.10 -6.72 -8.62
C GLY A 82 -11.60 -6.73 -8.34
N ILE A 83 -10.82 -6.02 -9.16
CA ILE A 83 -9.36 -5.89 -9.00
C ILE A 83 -9.03 -5.14 -7.69
N LEU A 84 -9.77 -4.06 -7.40
CA LEU A 84 -9.71 -3.34 -6.13
C LEU A 84 -9.92 -4.27 -4.93
N GLY A 85 -11.02 -5.03 -4.94
CA GLY A 85 -11.35 -5.97 -3.87
C GLY A 85 -10.27 -7.02 -3.66
N LEU A 86 -9.69 -7.53 -4.76
CA LEU A 86 -8.60 -8.49 -4.72
C LEU A 86 -7.32 -7.89 -4.11
N THR A 87 -6.92 -6.68 -4.51
CA THR A 87 -5.75 -5.99 -3.94
C THR A 87 -5.94 -5.74 -2.44
N ILE A 88 -7.14 -5.36 -1.99
CA ILE A 88 -7.44 -5.13 -0.56
C ILE A 88 -7.33 -6.44 0.22
N LEU A 89 -7.85 -7.52 -0.34
CA LEU A 89 -7.82 -8.86 0.26
C LEU A 89 -6.38 -9.39 0.36
N LEU A 90 -5.60 -9.28 -0.72
CA LEU A 90 -4.17 -9.63 -0.76
C LEU A 90 -3.38 -8.89 0.33
N ARG A 91 -3.68 -7.61 0.50
CA ARG A 91 -3.05 -6.78 1.52
C ARG A 91 -3.41 -7.21 2.93
N GLY A 92 -4.69 -7.52 3.18
CA GLY A 92 -5.15 -8.05 4.46
C GLY A 92 -4.39 -9.32 4.84
N ILE A 93 -4.23 -10.23 3.87
CA ILE A 93 -3.48 -11.49 4.06
C ILE A 93 -2.00 -11.22 4.35
N LEU A 94 -1.33 -10.38 3.56
CA LEU A 94 0.10 -10.10 3.74
C LEU A 94 0.38 -9.43 5.10
N THR A 95 -0.48 -8.48 5.50
CA THR A 95 -0.36 -7.78 6.77
C THR A 95 -0.60 -8.74 7.95
N PHE A 96 -1.58 -9.63 7.82
CA PHE A 96 -1.86 -10.67 8.80
C PHE A 96 -0.69 -11.66 8.93
N LEU A 97 -0.07 -12.04 7.81
CA LEU A 97 1.10 -12.93 7.79
C LEU A 97 2.28 -12.33 8.55
N ILE A 98 2.57 -11.03 8.32
CA ILE A 98 3.63 -10.31 9.02
C ILE A 98 3.31 -10.19 10.52
N HIS A 99 2.07 -9.86 10.89
CA HIS A 99 1.66 -9.76 12.29
C HIS A 99 1.79 -11.10 13.03
N TRP A 100 1.44 -12.20 12.35
CA TRP A 100 1.52 -13.54 12.91
C TRP A 100 2.98 -13.98 13.09
N GLU A 101 3.84 -13.69 12.11
CA GLU A 101 5.28 -13.98 12.18
C GLU A 101 5.98 -13.19 13.29
N ILE A 102 5.66 -11.89 13.45
CA ILE A 102 6.21 -11.06 14.53
C ILE A 102 5.78 -11.57 15.91
N LYS A 103 4.53 -12.02 16.05
CA LYS A 103 4.05 -12.60 17.32
C LYS A 103 4.82 -13.88 17.66
N HIS A 104 5.03 -14.74 16.67
CA HIS A 104 5.72 -16.01 16.84
C HIS A 104 7.22 -15.86 17.16
N GLU A 105 7.89 -14.86 16.59
CA GLU A 105 9.30 -14.58 16.90
C GLU A 105 9.50 -13.99 18.31
N LYS A 106 8.57 -13.14 18.78
CA LYS A 106 8.63 -12.62 20.17
C LYS A 106 8.49 -13.73 21.21
N GLU A 107 7.58 -14.68 20.96
CA GLU A 107 7.37 -15.83 21.85
C GLU A 107 8.56 -16.81 21.83
N ALA A 108 9.31 -16.90 20.73
CA ALA A 108 10.51 -17.72 20.62
C ALA A 108 11.73 -17.14 21.36
N LEU A 109 11.84 -15.81 21.45
CA LEU A 109 12.91 -15.13 22.19
C LEU A 109 12.71 -15.19 23.70
N GLU A 110 11.46 -15.13 24.19
CA GLU A 110 11.15 -15.17 25.63
C GLU A 110 11.43 -16.56 26.25
N LYS A 111 11.40 -17.63 25.44
CA LYS A 111 11.66 -19.00 25.91
C LYS A 111 13.15 -19.35 26.07
N LYS A 112 14.06 -18.48 25.62
CA LYS A 112 15.52 -18.69 25.76
C LYS A 112 16.12 -18.09 27.04
N ASP A 113 15.35 -17.27 27.78
CA ASP A 113 15.78 -16.66 29.05
C ASP A 113 15.40 -17.50 30.29
N CYS A 114 14.55 -18.52 30.10
CA CYS A 114 14.13 -19.46 31.16
C CYS A 114 14.46 -20.91 30.77
N GLN A 115 15.73 -21.19 30.52
CA GLN A 115 16.27 -22.56 30.57
C GLN A 115 17.54 -22.48 31.45
N PRO A 116 17.58 -23.22 32.58
CA PRO A 116 18.55 -23.05 33.68
C PRO A 116 19.98 -23.43 33.33
#